data_AF-A0A7C8UWV5-F1
#
_entry.id   AF-A0A7C8UWV5-F1
#
_cell.length_a   1.000
_cell.length_b   1.000
_cell.length_c   1.000
_cell.angle_alpha   90.00
_cell.angle_beta   90.00
_cell.angle_gamma   90.00
#
_symmetry.space_group_name_H-M   'P 1'
#
loop_
_entity.id
_entity.type
_entity.pdbx_description
1 polymer ?
#
loop_
_entity_poly.entity_id
_entity_poly.type
_entity_poly.pdbx_seq_one_letter_code
_entity_poly.pdbx_strand_id
1 'polypeptide(L)'
;MHDDLCPEDPETEKLKALAKEEGWTQCPKCNRLVFRVSGCNSMTCLCKTNFCFRCGGLYGKCNCAFIPRDPTEAANKSKADIHFGAAFTSGSSSRKASMKEKLNYRILRDHRNLALRNQQNQKAKLKDLKLKRQLKLREDEMAREIVRLRVKMHELVAAEKLEKKERKQAIRNGEIVEDLGPDPYNQAARVLVTRRKIYTSTGVVAAQDIDRRPISRRTRSQNQR
;
A
#
# COMPACT_ATOMS: atom_id res chain seq x y z
N MET A 1 18.20 -13.41 33.07
CA MET A 1 18.62 -14.75 32.64
C MET A 1 17.71 -15.71 33.38
N HIS A 2 17.00 -16.60 32.68
CA HIS A 2 16.20 -17.62 33.35
C HIS A 2 17.12 -18.80 33.66
N ASP A 3 17.25 -19.13 34.94
CA ASP A 3 18.05 -20.25 35.48
C ASP A 3 17.19 -21.51 35.72
N ASP A 4 16.01 -21.57 35.11
CA ASP A 4 15.11 -22.71 35.21
C ASP A 4 15.27 -23.62 33.99
N LEU A 5 15.65 -24.86 34.24
CA LEU A 5 15.70 -25.93 33.23
C LEU A 5 14.33 -26.00 32.54
N CYS A 6 14.29 -25.65 31.26
CA CYS A 6 13.11 -25.74 30.43
C CYS A 6 12.57 -27.19 30.51
N PRO A 7 11.25 -27.39 30.77
CA PRO A 7 10.67 -28.73 30.83
C PRO A 7 10.99 -29.50 29.54
N GLU A 8 11.29 -30.79 29.66
CA GLU A 8 11.59 -31.63 28.50
C GLU A 8 10.37 -31.69 27.57
N ASP A 9 10.43 -30.93 26.48
CA ASP A 9 9.38 -30.83 25.49
C ASP A 9 9.39 -32.08 24.60
N PRO A 10 8.25 -32.74 24.32
CA PRO A 10 8.18 -33.87 23.38
C PRO A 10 8.80 -33.59 22.01
N GLU A 11 8.91 -32.32 21.59
CA GLU A 11 9.61 -31.94 20.37
C GLU A 11 11.14 -32.15 20.48
N THR A 12 11.72 -31.98 21.67
CA THR A 12 13.15 -32.20 21.90
C THR A 12 13.53 -33.67 21.84
N GLU A 13 12.64 -34.57 22.26
CA GLU A 13 12.85 -36.03 22.13
C GLU A 13 12.85 -36.47 20.67
N LYS A 14 11.92 -35.94 19.86
CA LYS A 14 11.89 -36.17 18.41
C LYS A 14 13.18 -35.67 17.76
N LEU A 15 13.68 -34.51 18.17
CA LEU A 15 14.95 -33.98 17.67
C LEU A 15 16.15 -34.84 18.08
N LYS A 16 16.16 -35.39 19.31
CA LYS A 16 17.19 -36.34 19.78
C LYS A 16 17.14 -37.65 18.97
N ALA A 17 15.95 -38.15 18.64
CA ALA A 17 15.76 -39.35 17.82
C ALA A 17 16.28 -39.12 16.39
N LEU A 18 15.88 -38.01 15.76
CA LEU A 18 16.38 -37.62 14.43
C LEU A 18 17.90 -37.43 14.42
N ALA A 19 18.46 -36.82 15.46
CA ALA A 19 19.90 -36.68 15.59
C ALA A 19 20.62 -38.03 15.62
N LYS A 20 20.04 -39.04 16.29
CA LYS A 20 20.61 -40.40 16.32
C LYS A 20 20.50 -41.10 14.96
N GLU A 21 19.40 -40.91 14.23
CA GLU A 21 19.21 -41.45 12.88
C GLU A 21 20.17 -40.82 11.86
N GLU A 22 20.39 -39.51 11.96
CA GLU A 22 21.24 -38.73 11.04
C GLU A 22 22.72 -38.69 11.46
N GLY A 23 23.10 -39.33 12.57
CA GLY A 23 24.48 -39.41 13.05
C GLY A 23 25.03 -38.12 13.67
N TRP A 24 24.17 -37.23 14.16
CA TRP A 24 24.57 -35.99 14.81
C TRP A 24 24.96 -36.22 16.27
N THR A 25 25.95 -35.46 16.74
CA THR A 25 26.51 -35.63 18.08
C THR A 25 26.24 -34.39 18.93
N GLN A 26 25.88 -34.59 20.19
CA GLN A 26 25.66 -33.51 21.15
C GLN A 26 26.96 -33.09 21.84
N CYS A 27 27.14 -31.79 22.04
CA CYS A 27 28.24 -31.27 22.83
C CYS A 27 28.03 -31.64 24.32
N PRO A 28 29.03 -32.23 25.01
CA PRO A 28 28.87 -32.69 26.40
C PRO A 28 28.73 -31.56 27.42
N LYS A 29 29.03 -30.30 27.03
CA LYS A 29 28.97 -29.14 27.92
C LYS A 29 27.68 -28.34 27.77
N CYS A 30 27.23 -28.12 26.54
CA CYS A 30 26.09 -27.23 26.25
C CYS A 30 24.93 -27.91 25.53
N ASN A 31 25.00 -29.24 25.33
CA ASN A 31 23.98 -30.08 24.69
C ASN A 31 23.56 -29.64 23.28
N ARG A 32 24.31 -28.74 22.65
CA ARG A 32 24.07 -28.31 21.27
C ARG A 32 24.36 -29.48 20.33
N LEU A 33 23.44 -29.75 19.42
CA LEU A 33 23.63 -30.68 18.33
C LEU A 33 24.63 -30.13 17.31
N VAL A 34 25.60 -30.96 16.95
CA VAL A 34 26.64 -30.64 15.99
C VAL A 34 26.64 -31.75 14.93
N PHE A 35 26.70 -31.34 13.67
CA PHE A 35 26.93 -32.25 12.55
C PHE A 35 28.35 -32.00 12.02
N ARG A 36 28.94 -33.05 11.45
CA ARG A 36 30.25 -32.99 10.79
C ARG A 36 30.09 -33.38 9.33
N VAL A 37 30.58 -32.54 8.42
CA VAL A 37 30.59 -32.80 6.97
C VAL A 37 31.74 -33.75 6.61
N SER A 38 32.95 -33.44 7.05
CA SER A 38 34.17 -34.22 6.79
C SER A 38 35.24 -33.93 7.86
N GLY A 39 36.36 -34.66 7.83
CA GLY A 39 37.50 -34.43 8.72
C GLY A 39 37.60 -35.35 9.94
N CYS A 40 38.47 -34.99 10.89
CA CYS A 40 38.79 -35.79 12.07
C CYS A 40 37.63 -35.83 13.10
N ASN A 41 37.69 -36.76 14.05
CA ASN A 41 36.76 -36.85 15.17
C ASN A 41 36.95 -35.75 16.23
N SER A 42 38.01 -34.94 16.16
CA SER A 42 38.19 -33.77 17.03
C SER A 42 37.33 -32.60 16.56
N MET A 43 36.30 -32.23 17.32
CA MET A 43 35.42 -31.10 16.99
C MET A 43 35.41 -30.07 18.10
N THR A 44 35.38 -28.79 17.73
CA THR A 44 35.27 -27.66 18.65
C THR A 44 33.86 -27.09 18.58
N CYS A 45 33.13 -27.13 19.69
CA CYS A 45 31.81 -26.50 19.78
C CYS A 45 31.91 -24.97 19.87
N LEU A 46 30.82 -24.25 19.56
CA LEU A 46 30.71 -22.79 19.77
C LEU A 46 30.95 -22.37 21.23
N CYS A 47 30.67 -23.25 22.20
CA CYS A 47 31.00 -23.03 23.61
C CYS A 47 32.50 -23.22 23.92
N LYS A 48 33.34 -23.36 22.88
CA LYS A 48 34.80 -23.58 22.92
C LYS A 48 35.25 -24.91 23.54
N THR A 49 34.32 -25.85 23.71
CA THR A 49 34.65 -27.19 24.22
C THR A 49 35.08 -28.09 23.07
N ASN A 50 36.26 -28.71 23.20
CA ASN A 50 36.73 -29.74 22.28
C ASN A 50 36.19 -31.11 22.70
N PHE A 51 35.47 -31.77 21.80
CA PHE A 51 34.83 -33.06 22.07
C PHE A 51 35.01 -34.00 20.88
N CYS A 52 34.90 -35.30 21.15
CA CYS A 52 34.95 -36.33 20.15
C CYS A 52 33.60 -36.45 19.46
N PHE A 53 33.58 -36.24 18.14
CA PHE A 53 32.36 -36.39 17.35
C PHE A 53 31.79 -37.81 17.40
N ARG A 54 32.62 -38.83 17.61
CA ARG A 54 32.19 -40.23 17.60
C ARG A 54 31.41 -40.63 18.84
N CYS A 55 31.89 -40.23 20.02
CA CYS A 55 31.32 -40.66 21.30
C CYS A 55 30.68 -39.53 22.11
N GLY A 56 30.79 -38.27 21.66
CA GLY A 56 30.32 -37.11 22.40
C GLY A 56 31.14 -36.75 23.64
N GLY A 57 32.16 -37.54 24.00
CA GLY A 57 33.02 -37.29 25.16
C GLY A 57 34.04 -36.18 24.94
N LEU A 58 34.69 -35.70 26.01
CA LEU A 58 35.78 -34.74 25.90
C LEU A 58 36.93 -35.31 25.06
N TYR A 59 37.39 -34.54 24.08
CA TYR A 59 38.48 -34.96 23.21
C TYR A 59 39.77 -35.10 24.02
N GLY A 60 40.53 -36.19 23.78
CA GLY A 60 41.72 -36.54 24.57
C GLY A 60 41.46 -37.34 25.85
N LYS A 61 40.21 -37.35 26.36
CA LYS A 61 39.79 -38.24 27.46
C LYS A 61 39.11 -39.52 26.98
N CYS A 62 38.81 -39.61 25.69
CA CYS A 62 38.22 -40.79 25.06
C CYS A 62 39.27 -41.62 24.31
N ASN A 63 39.12 -42.94 24.30
CA ASN A 63 39.99 -43.85 23.53
C ASN A 63 39.63 -43.92 22.03
N CYS A 64 38.75 -43.05 21.55
CA CYS A 64 38.29 -43.04 20.16
C CYS A 64 39.31 -42.51 19.14
N ALA A 65 40.47 -42.01 19.60
CA ALA A 65 41.55 -41.54 18.72
C ALA A 65 42.20 -42.68 17.93
N PHE A 66 42.17 -43.91 18.46
CA PHE A 66 42.84 -45.07 17.86
C PHE A 66 41.91 -45.94 17.02
N ILE A 67 40.61 -45.63 16.97
CA ILE A 67 39.67 -46.46 16.23
C ILE A 67 39.53 -45.87 14.81
N PRO A 68 39.91 -46.63 13.76
CA PRO A 68 39.77 -46.18 12.39
C PRO A 68 38.30 -45.89 12.06
N ARG A 69 38.08 -44.97 11.13
CA ARG A 69 36.75 -44.68 10.61
C ARG A 69 36.24 -45.89 9.83
N ASP A 70 35.01 -46.32 10.12
CA ASP A 70 34.33 -47.31 9.29
C ASP A 70 33.87 -46.64 7.98
N PRO A 71 34.22 -47.14 6.79
CA PRO A 71 33.74 -46.62 5.52
C PRO A 71 32.21 -46.71 5.36
N THR A 72 31.55 -47.57 6.15
CA THR A 72 30.08 -47.76 6.16
C THR A 72 29.37 -46.86 7.18
N GLU A 73 30.10 -46.16 8.07
CA GLU A 73 29.52 -45.10 8.91
C GLU A 73 29.03 -43.99 7.97
N ALA A 74 27.70 -43.85 7.87
CA ALA A 74 27.05 -42.85 7.02
C ALA A 74 27.68 -41.48 7.28
N ALA A 75 28.40 -40.95 6.30
CA ALA A 75 28.76 -39.53 6.33
C ALA A 75 27.44 -38.77 6.45
N ASN A 76 27.28 -37.98 7.52
CA ASN A 76 26.06 -37.22 7.81
C ASN A 76 25.61 -36.56 6.51
N LYS A 77 24.52 -37.06 5.93
CA LYS A 77 24.04 -36.59 4.64
C LYS A 77 23.56 -35.18 4.89
N SER A 78 24.34 -34.19 4.49
CA SER A 78 23.81 -32.84 4.50
C SER A 78 22.59 -32.88 3.56
N LYS A 79 21.46 -32.34 4.01
CA LYS A 79 20.30 -32.15 3.12
C LYS A 79 20.64 -31.22 1.94
N ALA A 80 21.81 -30.60 1.97
CA ALA A 80 22.40 -29.82 0.89
C ALA A 80 23.10 -30.68 -0.20
N ASP A 81 23.36 -31.97 0.06
CA ASP A 81 23.87 -32.93 -0.94
C ASP A 81 22.74 -33.72 -1.62
N ILE A 82 21.55 -33.10 -1.76
CA ILE A 82 20.60 -33.57 -2.77
C ILE A 82 21.21 -33.18 -4.12
N HIS A 83 22.03 -34.07 -4.68
CA HIS A 83 22.39 -33.96 -6.08
C HIS A 83 21.07 -33.92 -6.86
N PHE A 84 20.77 -32.78 -7.49
CA PHE A 84 19.49 -32.47 -8.15
C PHE A 84 19.05 -33.52 -9.20
N GLY A 85 19.91 -34.50 -9.54
CA GLY A 85 19.63 -35.63 -10.42
C GLY A 85 19.54 -37.02 -9.78
N ALA A 86 19.93 -37.24 -8.51
CA ALA A 86 19.99 -38.59 -7.93
C ALA A 86 18.60 -39.19 -7.63
N ALA A 87 17.58 -38.36 -7.42
CA ALA A 87 16.19 -38.81 -7.24
C ALA A 87 15.49 -39.19 -8.58
N PHE A 88 16.16 -39.06 -9.73
CA PHE A 88 15.57 -39.31 -11.05
C PHE A 88 16.09 -40.55 -11.77
N THR A 89 17.15 -41.21 -11.28
CA THR A 89 17.78 -42.35 -11.98
C THR A 89 17.55 -43.68 -11.27
N SER A 90 16.31 -43.99 -10.92
CA SER A 90 15.92 -45.38 -10.71
C SER A 90 14.41 -45.55 -10.91
N GLY A 91 14.05 -45.89 -12.16
CA GLY A 91 12.80 -46.55 -12.49
C GLY A 91 11.53 -45.68 -12.46
N SER A 92 11.12 -45.13 -13.61
CA SER A 92 9.73 -45.28 -14.13
C SER A 92 9.41 -44.38 -15.33
N SER A 93 9.13 -45.03 -16.46
CA SER A 93 7.91 -44.89 -17.25
C SER A 93 7.61 -43.54 -17.94
N SER A 94 7.54 -43.59 -19.27
CA SER A 94 7.05 -42.58 -20.24
C SER A 94 5.91 -41.63 -19.76
N ARG A 95 5.06 -42.08 -18.83
CA ARG A 95 3.97 -41.26 -18.23
C ARG A 95 4.47 -40.05 -17.42
N LYS A 96 5.62 -40.13 -16.74
CA LYS A 96 6.18 -39.02 -15.95
C LYS A 96 6.82 -37.93 -16.82
N ALA A 97 7.39 -38.31 -17.97
CA ALA A 97 7.92 -37.37 -18.96
C ALA A 97 6.80 -36.47 -19.53
N SER A 98 5.66 -37.06 -19.89
CA SER A 98 4.49 -36.32 -20.41
C SER A 98 3.90 -35.31 -19.43
N MET A 99 3.83 -35.64 -18.12
CA MET A 99 3.31 -34.72 -17.10
C MET A 99 4.26 -33.54 -16.84
N LYS A 100 5.58 -33.80 -16.77
CA LYS A 100 6.60 -32.75 -16.61
C LYS A 100 6.60 -31.79 -17.80
N GLU A 101 6.45 -32.32 -19.01
CA GLU A 101 6.40 -31.52 -20.24
C GLU A 101 5.14 -30.64 -20.30
N LYS A 102 3.98 -31.17 -19.91
CA LYS A 102 2.74 -30.38 -19.76
C LYS A 102 2.85 -29.29 -18.68
N LEU A 103 3.56 -29.56 -17.58
CA LEU A 103 3.81 -28.55 -16.55
C LEU A 103 4.75 -27.46 -17.07
N ASN A 104 5.84 -27.84 -17.74
CA ASN A 104 6.78 -26.90 -18.35
C ASN A 104 6.08 -26.00 -19.39
N TYR A 105 5.20 -26.56 -20.23
CA TYR A 105 4.41 -25.77 -21.18
C TYR A 105 3.48 -24.78 -20.48
N ARG A 106 2.81 -25.18 -19.38
CA ARG A 106 1.97 -24.27 -18.58
C ARG A 106 2.79 -23.13 -17.96
N ILE A 107 3.93 -23.45 -17.34
CA ILE A 107 4.83 -22.46 -16.75
C ILE A 107 5.30 -21.45 -17.81
N LEU A 108 5.78 -21.92 -18.96
CA LEU A 108 6.23 -21.05 -20.05
C LEU A 108 5.09 -20.17 -20.60
N ARG A 109 3.88 -20.72 -20.72
CA ARG A 109 2.68 -19.98 -21.14
C ARG A 109 2.31 -18.91 -20.12
N ASP A 110 2.35 -19.22 -18.83
CA ASP A 110 2.01 -18.28 -17.76
C ASP A 110 3.04 -17.15 -17.67
N HIS A 111 4.33 -17.45 -17.79
CA HIS A 111 5.37 -16.43 -17.90
C HIS A 111 5.14 -15.50 -19.09
N ARG A 112 4.82 -16.06 -20.28
CA ARG A 112 4.51 -15.25 -21.47
C ARG A 112 3.29 -14.37 -21.25
N ASN A 113 2.23 -14.91 -20.65
CA ASN A 113 1.01 -14.16 -20.35
C ASN A 113 1.26 -13.05 -19.33
N LEU A 114 2.06 -13.32 -18.31
CA LEU A 114 2.46 -12.33 -17.30
C LEU A 114 3.27 -11.19 -17.94
N ALA A 115 4.22 -11.52 -18.82
CA ALA A 115 5.00 -10.52 -19.56
C ALA A 115 4.11 -9.61 -20.42
N LEU A 116 3.12 -10.19 -21.13
CA LEU A 116 2.16 -9.43 -21.92
C LEU A 116 1.27 -8.52 -21.05
N ARG A 117 0.75 -9.03 -19.93
CA ARG A 117 -0.02 -8.22 -18.96
C ARG A 117 0.81 -7.08 -18.39
N ASN A 118 2.06 -7.34 -18.01
CA ASN A 118 2.97 -6.32 -17.52
C ASN A 118 3.22 -5.23 -18.57
N GLN A 119 3.44 -5.62 -19.83
CA GLN A 119 3.58 -4.66 -20.93
C GLN A 119 2.31 -3.83 -21.15
N GLN A 120 1.14 -4.46 -21.11
CA GLN A 120 -0.15 -3.76 -21.24
C GLN A 120 -0.37 -2.77 -20.09
N ASN A 121 -0.08 -3.18 -18.85
CA ASN A 121 -0.18 -2.32 -17.67
C ASN A 121 0.77 -1.12 -17.76
N GLN A 122 2.00 -1.32 -18.24
CA GLN A 122 2.94 -0.22 -18.48
C GLN A 122 2.40 0.76 -19.54
N LYS A 123 1.86 0.26 -20.66
CA LYS A 123 1.24 1.10 -21.70
C LYS A 123 0.03 1.88 -21.16
N ALA A 124 -0.83 1.24 -20.37
CA ALA A 124 -1.98 1.89 -19.75
C ALA A 124 -1.55 2.99 -18.79
N LYS A 125 -0.55 2.73 -17.93
CA LYS A 125 0.02 3.71 -17.00
C LYS A 125 0.62 4.91 -17.73
N LEU A 126 1.31 4.68 -18.86
CA LEU A 126 1.85 5.77 -19.69
C LEU A 126 0.73 6.62 -20.32
N LYS A 127 -0.35 6.01 -20.81
CA LYS A 127 -1.51 6.73 -21.33
C LYS A 127 -2.18 7.58 -20.25
N ASP A 128 -2.40 7.01 -19.07
CA ASP A 128 -2.97 7.71 -17.91
C ASP A 128 -2.09 8.90 -17.50
N LEU A 129 -0.78 8.70 -17.41
CA LEU A 129 0.15 9.78 -17.08
C LEU A 129 0.14 10.90 -18.13
N LYS A 130 0.03 10.56 -19.41
CA LYS A 130 -0.08 11.55 -20.50
C LYS A 130 -1.39 12.33 -20.40
N LEU A 131 -2.51 11.64 -20.14
CA LEU A 131 -3.81 12.28 -19.95
C LEU A 131 -3.79 13.23 -18.75
N LYS A 132 -3.24 12.78 -17.62
CA LYS A 132 -3.10 13.60 -16.41
C LYS A 132 -2.28 14.87 -16.65
N ARG A 133 -1.21 14.79 -17.43
CA ARG A 133 -0.43 15.97 -17.84
C ARG A 133 -1.25 16.93 -18.72
N GLN A 134 -2.02 16.41 -19.67
CA GLN A 134 -2.89 17.24 -20.52
C GLN A 134 -4.00 17.93 -19.72
N LEU A 135 -4.63 17.21 -18.80
CA LEU A 135 -5.66 17.77 -17.91
C LEU A 135 -5.07 18.88 -17.04
N LYS A 136 -3.89 18.65 -16.43
CA LYS A 136 -3.20 19.67 -15.64
C LYS A 136 -2.87 20.92 -16.47
N LEU A 137 -2.38 20.75 -17.70
CA LEU A 137 -2.12 21.89 -18.59
C LEU A 137 -3.39 22.69 -18.90
N ARG A 138 -4.53 22.02 -19.13
CA ARG A 138 -5.83 22.67 -19.31
C ARG A 138 -6.32 23.37 -18.04
N GLU A 139 -6.14 22.75 -16.88
CA GLU A 139 -6.47 23.37 -15.58
C GLU A 139 -5.65 24.64 -15.35
N ASP A 140 -4.34 24.59 -15.61
CA ASP A 140 -3.44 25.75 -15.50
C ASP A 140 -3.82 26.86 -16.49
N GLU A 141 -4.26 26.51 -17.69
CA GLU A 141 -4.76 27.46 -18.70
C GLU A 141 -6.06 28.13 -18.26
N MET A 142 -7.04 27.37 -17.79
CA MET A 142 -8.27 27.90 -17.23
C MET A 142 -7.99 28.81 -16.02
N ALA A 143 -7.05 28.42 -15.15
CA ALA A 143 -6.66 29.23 -14.00
C ALA A 143 -6.07 30.59 -14.42
N ARG A 144 -5.21 30.62 -15.45
CA ARG A 144 -4.69 31.87 -16.01
C ARG A 144 -5.81 32.77 -16.54
N GLU A 145 -6.76 32.20 -17.26
CA GLU A 145 -7.87 32.99 -17.82
C GLU A 145 -8.81 33.50 -16.71
N ILE A 146 -9.07 32.72 -15.66
CA ILE A 146 -9.82 33.18 -14.48
C ILE A 146 -9.16 34.40 -13.84
N VAL A 147 -7.83 34.38 -13.68
CA VAL A 147 -7.08 35.52 -13.13
C VAL A 147 -7.20 36.74 -14.05
N ARG A 148 -7.04 36.53 -15.36
CA ARG A 148 -7.18 37.60 -16.37
C ARG A 148 -8.56 38.26 -16.32
N LEU A 149 -9.62 37.44 -16.30
CA LEU A 149 -11.00 37.92 -16.23
C LEU A 149 -11.27 38.65 -14.91
N ARG A 150 -10.69 38.19 -13.79
CA ARG A 150 -10.80 38.87 -12.49
C ARG A 150 -10.16 40.26 -12.53
N VAL A 151 -8.97 40.40 -13.13
CA VAL A 151 -8.32 41.72 -13.30
C VAL A 151 -9.19 42.63 -14.16
N LYS A 152 -9.65 42.15 -15.32
CA LYS A 152 -10.51 42.91 -16.23
C LYS A 152 -11.82 43.34 -15.56
N MET A 153 -12.41 42.47 -14.75
CA MET A 153 -13.60 42.80 -13.96
C MET A 153 -13.31 43.95 -12.98
N HIS A 154 -12.17 43.93 -12.29
CA HIS A 154 -11.78 45.02 -11.38
C HIS A 154 -11.54 46.34 -12.13
N GLU A 155 -10.93 46.32 -13.31
CA GLU A 155 -10.74 47.50 -14.17
C GLU A 155 -12.06 48.11 -14.61
N LEU A 156 -13.01 47.28 -15.09
CA LEU A 156 -14.33 47.74 -15.52
C LEU A 156 -15.11 48.35 -14.34
N VAL A 157 -15.05 47.72 -13.16
CA VAL A 157 -15.68 48.29 -11.95
C VAL A 157 -15.04 49.63 -11.55
N ALA A 158 -13.74 49.80 -11.75
CA ALA A 158 -13.06 51.06 -11.49
C ALA A 158 -13.46 52.15 -12.50
N ALA A 159 -13.55 51.80 -13.78
CA ALA A 159 -14.02 52.68 -14.84
C ALA A 159 -15.45 53.17 -14.59
N GLU A 160 -16.39 52.25 -14.29
CA GLU A 160 -17.77 52.63 -13.93
C GLU A 160 -17.83 53.57 -12.73
N LYS A 161 -16.97 53.37 -11.72
CA LYS A 161 -16.91 54.26 -10.55
C LYS A 161 -16.42 55.65 -10.93
N LEU A 162 -15.48 55.75 -11.87
CA LEU A 162 -14.98 57.03 -12.38
C LEU A 162 -16.09 57.74 -13.16
N GLU A 163 -16.73 57.06 -14.12
CA GLU A 163 -17.86 57.60 -14.90
C GLU A 163 -19.00 58.08 -14.00
N LYS A 164 -19.35 57.30 -12.96
CA LYS A 164 -20.35 57.70 -11.95
C LYS A 164 -19.93 58.94 -11.17
N LYS A 165 -18.64 59.13 -10.88
CA LYS A 165 -18.12 60.34 -10.21
C LYS A 165 -18.15 61.55 -11.14
N GLU A 166 -17.68 61.40 -12.37
CA GLU A 166 -17.69 62.44 -13.40
C GLU A 166 -19.13 62.90 -13.68
N ARG A 167 -20.06 61.96 -13.86
CA ARG A 167 -21.49 62.27 -14.00
C ARG A 167 -22.03 63.08 -12.81
N LYS A 168 -21.71 62.67 -11.57
CA LYS A 168 -22.11 63.43 -10.37
C LYS A 168 -21.48 64.81 -10.30
N GLN A 169 -20.24 64.96 -10.77
CA GLN A 169 -19.53 66.23 -10.79
C GLN A 169 -20.11 67.17 -11.85
N ALA A 170 -20.44 66.66 -13.04
CA ALA A 170 -21.12 67.42 -14.09
C ALA A 170 -22.54 67.87 -13.67
N ILE A 171 -23.29 67.03 -12.92
CA ILE A 171 -24.55 67.44 -12.29
C ILE A 171 -24.33 68.57 -11.29
N ARG A 172 -23.30 68.45 -10.43
CA ARG A 172 -22.96 69.50 -9.44
C ARG A 172 -22.52 70.81 -10.09
N ASN A 173 -21.81 70.74 -11.22
CA ASN A 173 -21.35 71.90 -12.00
C ASN A 173 -22.47 72.52 -12.85
N GLY A 174 -23.66 71.90 -12.92
CA GLY A 174 -24.81 72.41 -13.67
C GLY A 174 -24.77 72.15 -15.18
N GLU A 175 -23.79 71.40 -15.67
CA GLU A 175 -23.65 71.03 -17.09
C GLU A 175 -24.64 69.94 -17.52
N ILE A 176 -25.11 69.14 -16.56
CA ILE A 176 -26.13 68.10 -16.75
C ILE A 176 -27.26 68.40 -15.76
N VAL A 177 -28.44 68.76 -16.27
CA VAL A 177 -29.67 68.79 -15.46
C VAL A 177 -30.04 67.35 -15.17
N GLU A 178 -30.02 66.95 -13.90
CA GLU A 178 -30.55 65.65 -13.49
C GLU A 178 -32.05 65.71 -13.76
N ASP A 179 -32.48 65.20 -14.92
CA ASP A 179 -33.90 64.97 -15.20
C ASP A 179 -34.34 63.86 -14.26
N LEU A 180 -34.64 64.24 -13.01
CA LEU A 180 -35.46 63.48 -12.08
C LEU A 180 -36.90 63.51 -12.61
N GLY A 181 -37.09 62.96 -13.81
CA GLY A 181 -38.39 62.48 -14.22
C GLY A 181 -38.91 61.54 -13.13
N PRO A 182 -40.22 61.57 -12.84
CA PRO A 182 -40.79 60.89 -11.69
C PRO A 182 -40.39 59.42 -11.66
N ASP A 183 -39.74 59.00 -10.55
CA ASP A 183 -39.27 57.64 -10.33
C ASP A 183 -40.45 56.65 -10.49
N PRO A 184 -40.46 55.81 -11.55
CA PRO A 184 -41.56 54.90 -11.81
C PRO A 184 -41.67 53.77 -10.76
N TYR A 185 -40.66 53.59 -9.88
CA TYR A 185 -40.67 52.61 -8.80
C TYR A 185 -41.04 53.19 -7.43
N ASN A 186 -40.92 54.50 -7.23
CA ASN A 186 -41.28 55.17 -5.97
C ASN A 186 -42.68 55.78 -5.98
N GLN A 187 -43.45 55.57 -7.05
CA GLN A 187 -44.89 55.89 -7.12
C GLN A 187 -45.78 54.78 -6.57
N ALA A 188 -45.25 53.57 -6.37
CA ALA A 188 -45.97 52.54 -5.64
C ALA A 188 -46.01 52.93 -4.15
N ALA A 189 -47.14 53.53 -3.75
CA ALA A 189 -47.46 53.77 -2.35
C ALA A 189 -47.05 52.55 -1.51
N ARG A 190 -46.22 52.76 -0.48
CA ARG A 190 -45.86 51.72 0.48
C ARG A 190 -47.13 51.16 1.11
N VAL A 191 -47.68 50.08 0.57
CA VAL A 191 -48.78 49.36 1.19
C VAL A 191 -48.20 48.63 2.40
N LEU A 192 -48.46 49.16 3.59
CA LEU A 192 -48.15 48.46 4.83
C LEU A 192 -48.98 47.16 4.88
N VAL A 193 -48.32 46.04 4.67
CA VAL A 193 -48.90 44.71 4.90
C VAL A 193 -48.91 44.50 6.41
N THR A 194 -50.05 44.75 7.04
CA THR A 194 -50.26 44.33 8.43
C THR A 194 -50.40 42.82 8.49
N ARG A 195 -50.00 42.20 9.60
CA ARG A 195 -49.98 40.73 9.82
C ARG A 195 -51.29 39.99 9.45
N ARG A 196 -52.42 40.70 9.42
CA ARG A 196 -53.73 40.17 9.01
C ARG A 196 -53.87 39.89 7.51
N LYS A 197 -53.08 40.53 6.63
CA LYS A 197 -53.16 40.36 5.18
C LYS A 197 -52.40 39.15 4.62
N ILE A 198 -51.66 38.41 5.46
CA ILE A 198 -50.81 37.29 5.00
C ILE A 198 -51.65 36.01 4.77
N TYR A 199 -52.81 35.86 5.43
CA TYR A 199 -53.59 34.61 5.41
C TYR A 199 -54.88 34.66 4.58
N THR A 200 -55.17 35.77 3.90
CA THR A 200 -56.41 35.93 3.14
C THR A 200 -56.13 36.08 1.65
N SER A 201 -55.73 34.98 1.01
CA SER A 201 -56.28 34.56 -0.28
C SER A 201 -55.59 33.27 -0.72
N THR A 202 -56.22 32.16 -0.35
CA THR A 202 -56.10 30.89 -1.07
C THR A 202 -56.55 31.06 -2.53
N GLY A 203 -55.77 30.54 -3.46
CA GLY A 203 -56.14 30.44 -4.88
C GLY A 203 -55.07 29.74 -5.72
N VAL A 204 -55.00 28.41 -5.58
CA VAL A 204 -54.63 27.34 -6.54
C VAL A 204 -54.16 27.87 -7.92
N VAL A 205 -52.98 27.51 -8.48
CA VAL A 205 -52.75 26.24 -9.23
C VAL A 205 -51.26 25.80 -9.30
N ALA A 206 -51.11 24.48 -9.22
CA ALA A 206 -50.02 23.55 -9.53
C ALA A 206 -48.87 23.97 -10.50
N ALA A 207 -47.65 23.53 -10.16
CA ALA A 207 -46.83 22.63 -11.00
C ALA A 207 -45.55 22.14 -10.26
N GLN A 208 -45.66 20.94 -9.70
CA GLN A 208 -44.73 19.80 -9.63
C GLN A 208 -43.20 19.97 -9.43
N ASP A 209 -42.78 19.28 -8.38
CA ASP A 209 -41.46 18.80 -7.94
C ASP A 209 -40.51 18.24 -9.01
N ILE A 210 -39.19 18.30 -8.75
CA ILE A 210 -38.31 17.13 -8.44
C ILE A 210 -36.95 17.64 -7.90
N ASP A 211 -36.83 17.58 -6.58
CA ASP A 211 -35.76 16.97 -5.76
C ASP A 211 -34.24 17.13 -6.07
N ARG A 212 -33.55 17.72 -5.06
CA ARG A 212 -32.36 17.22 -4.28
C ARG A 212 -30.98 17.24 -4.97
N ARG A 213 -29.86 17.66 -4.35
CA ARG A 213 -29.33 17.82 -2.95
C ARG A 213 -27.88 18.39 -3.08
N PRO A 214 -27.05 18.53 -2.02
CA PRO A 214 -27.19 19.17 -0.70
C PRO A 214 -26.03 20.17 -0.43
N ILE A 215 -26.17 21.12 0.52
CA ILE A 215 -25.00 21.85 1.07
C ILE A 215 -24.85 21.57 2.57
N SER A 216 -23.59 21.30 2.93
CA SER A 216 -23.10 20.66 4.14
C SER A 216 -23.42 21.40 5.45
N ARG A 217 -23.76 20.63 6.48
CA ARG A 217 -23.73 21.08 7.88
C ARG A 217 -22.29 21.33 8.32
N ARG A 218 -21.96 22.56 8.72
CA ARG A 218 -20.89 22.81 9.70
C ARG A 218 -21.54 22.93 11.07
N THR A 219 -21.29 21.94 11.92
CA THR A 219 -21.61 21.99 13.35
C THR A 219 -20.51 22.80 14.06
N ARG A 220 -20.91 23.84 14.81
CA ARG A 220 -20.08 24.43 15.87
C ARG A 220 -20.79 24.17 17.19
N SER A 221 -20.22 23.25 17.95
CA SER A 221 -20.61 22.89 19.32
C SER A 221 -20.69 24.14 20.21
N GLN A 222 -21.80 24.30 20.91
CA GLN A 222 -21.90 25.12 22.12
C GLN A 222 -22.06 24.20 23.32
N ASN A 223 -21.17 24.41 24.29
CA ASN A 223 -21.23 23.92 25.67
C ASN A 223 -22.60 24.19 26.29
N GLN A 224 -23.18 23.18 26.93
CA GLN A 224 -24.19 23.32 27.96
C GLN A 224 -23.50 23.32 29.34
N ARG A 225 -23.84 24.30 30.16
CA ARG A 225 -23.88 24.16 31.62
C ARG A 225 -25.22 23.53 32.00
#